data_AF-A0A967H6J5-F1
#
_entry.id   AF-A0A967H6J5-F1
#
_cell.length_a   1.000
_cell.length_b   1.000
_cell.length_c   1.000
_cell.angle_alpha   90.00
_cell.angle_beta   90.00
_cell.angle_gamma   90.00
#
_symmetry.space_group_name_H-M   'P 1'
#
loop_
_entity.id
_entity.type
_entity.pdbx_description
1 polymer ?
#
loop_
_entity_poly.entity_id
_entity_poly.type
_entity_poly.pdbx_seq_one_letter_code
_entity_poly.pdbx_strand_id
1 'polypeptide(L)'
;MLGIFEQQVEKVILAAVQRGELDDLPGSGKPLPVEEDMLVPEAMRMAYKILKNAGLVPPEVATRRAMEETRQAIHMSRDQAETLKLARKLNYLSIQLDESGQRMAQLMLHESYYNKITARLSST
;
A
#
# COMPACT_ATOMS: atom_id res chain seq x y z
N MET A 1 -1.94 4.42 -35.43
CA MET A 1 -2.84 5.57 -35.23
C MET A 1 -3.20 5.58 -33.76
N LEU A 2 -2.88 6.64 -33.01
CA LEU A 2 -3.23 6.75 -31.59
C LEU A 2 -4.76 6.79 -31.44
N GLY A 3 -5.30 6.10 -30.43
CA GLY A 3 -6.73 6.11 -30.14
C GLY A 3 -7.20 7.48 -29.63
N ILE A 4 -8.52 7.66 -29.56
CA ILE A 4 -9.15 8.94 -29.20
C ILE A 4 -8.76 9.36 -27.77
N PHE A 5 -8.61 8.39 -26.86
CA PHE A 5 -8.18 8.67 -25.49
C PHE A 5 -6.75 9.19 -25.45
N GLU A 6 -5.83 8.52 -26.16
CA GLU A 6 -4.43 8.92 -26.25
C GLU A 6 -4.27 10.30 -26.87
N GLN A 7 -5.06 10.60 -27.91
CA GLN A 7 -5.06 11.94 -28.53
C GLN A 7 -5.51 13.03 -27.56
N GLN A 8 -6.47 12.73 -26.68
CA GLN A 8 -6.96 13.70 -25.70
C GLN A 8 -5.94 13.92 -24.58
N VAL A 9 -5.29 12.84 -24.12
CA VAL A 9 -4.19 12.92 -23.15
C VAL A 9 -3.02 13.73 -23.71
N GLU A 10 -2.62 13.45 -24.95
CA GLU A 10 -1.52 14.15 -25.64
C GLU A 10 -1.79 15.66 -25.72
N LYS A 11 -3.01 16.08 -26.09
CA LYS A 11 -3.39 17.49 -26.16
C LYS A 11 -3.25 18.19 -24.80
N VAL A 12 -3.63 17.54 -23.71
CA VAL A 12 -3.51 18.09 -22.36
C VAL A 12 -2.04 18.26 -21.96
N ILE A 13 -1.22 17.25 -22.22
CA ILE A 13 0.22 17.28 -21.91
C ILE A 13 0.90 18.39 -22.70
N LEU A 14 0.67 18.48 -24.01
CA LEU A 14 1.27 19.51 -24.86
C LEU A 14 0.86 20.92 -24.42
N ALA A 15 -0.40 21.11 -24.03
CA ALA A 15 -0.86 22.40 -23.52
C ALA A 15 -0.17 22.79 -22.21
N ALA A 16 0.07 21.84 -21.30
CA ALA A 16 0.82 22.07 -20.05
C ALA A 16 2.30 22.41 -20.34
N VAL A 17 2.93 21.71 -21.28
CA VAL A 17 4.30 22.03 -21.76
C VAL A 17 4.37 23.45 -22.31
N GLN A 18 3.43 23.85 -23.17
CA GLN A 18 3.41 25.20 -23.76
C GLN A 18 3.24 26.32 -22.73
N ARG A 19 2.56 26.03 -21.61
CA ARG A 19 2.39 26.97 -20.50
C ARG A 19 3.58 26.98 -19.52
N GLY A 20 4.59 26.14 -19.74
CA GLY A 20 5.73 25.99 -18.83
C GLY A 20 5.37 25.35 -17.49
N GLU A 21 4.21 24.68 -17.37
CA GLU A 21 3.76 24.06 -16.11
C GLU A 21 4.63 22.87 -15.69
N LEU A 22 5.43 22.36 -16.61
CA LEU A 22 6.36 21.25 -16.38
C LEU A 22 7.82 21.73 -16.23
N ASP A 23 8.06 23.04 -16.26
CA ASP A 23 9.38 23.61 -16.04
C ASP A 23 9.68 23.70 -14.53
N ASP A 24 10.95 23.50 -14.15
CA ASP A 24 11.45 23.57 -12.77
C ASP A 24 10.66 22.74 -11.72
N LEU A 25 10.13 21.59 -12.14
CA LEU A 25 9.44 20.68 -11.23
C LEU A 25 10.36 20.24 -10.07
N PRO A 26 9.80 20.03 -8.85
CA PRO A 26 10.57 19.51 -7.73
C PRO A 26 11.27 18.19 -8.10
N GLY A 27 12.61 18.21 -8.12
CA GLY A 27 13.43 17.05 -8.51
C GLY A 27 13.91 17.05 -9.97
N SER A 28 13.59 18.09 -10.75
CA SER A 28 14.11 18.26 -12.12
C SER A 28 15.64 18.24 -12.14
N GLY A 29 16.20 17.47 -13.08
CA GLY A 29 17.65 17.27 -13.22
C GLY A 29 18.32 16.45 -12.12
N LYS A 30 17.58 16.00 -11.09
CA LYS A 30 18.12 15.15 -10.03
C LYS A 30 17.94 13.67 -10.37
N PRO A 31 18.82 12.77 -9.90
CA PRO A 31 18.61 11.33 -10.02
C PRO A 31 17.25 10.93 -9.43
N LEU A 32 16.55 10.02 -10.09
CA LEU A 32 15.31 9.45 -9.54
C LEU A 32 15.62 8.80 -8.18
N PRO A 33 14.72 8.95 -7.19
CA PRO A 33 14.87 8.26 -5.91
C PRO A 33 14.89 6.75 -6.14
N VAL A 34 15.68 6.05 -5.33
CA VAL A 34 15.74 4.58 -5.34
C VAL A 34 14.32 4.04 -5.10
N GLU A 35 13.91 3.04 -5.87
CA GLU A 35 12.56 2.48 -5.75
C GLU A 35 12.29 1.98 -4.32
N GLU A 36 11.49 2.75 -3.57
CA GLU A 36 11.07 2.38 -2.21
C GLU A 36 10.15 1.15 -2.20
N ASP A 37 9.51 0.86 -3.34
CA ASP A 37 8.53 -0.22 -3.50
C ASP A 37 9.18 -1.56 -3.88
N MET A 38 10.48 -1.76 -3.60
CA MET A 38 11.16 -3.04 -3.81
C MET A 38 10.52 -4.19 -3.01
N LEU A 39 9.84 -3.87 -1.92
CA LEU A 39 9.10 -4.83 -1.10
C LEU A 39 7.70 -5.14 -1.67
N VAL A 40 7.25 -4.39 -2.68
CA VAL A 40 6.00 -4.64 -3.39
C VAL A 40 6.30 -5.53 -4.61
N PRO A 41 5.58 -6.64 -4.81
CA PRO A 41 5.68 -7.45 -6.02
C PRO A 41 5.51 -6.58 -7.26
N GLU A 42 6.30 -6.84 -8.30
CA GLU A 42 6.31 -6.05 -9.53
C GLU A 42 4.91 -5.85 -10.12
N ALA A 43 4.11 -6.91 -10.14
CA ALA A 43 2.73 -6.88 -10.62
C ALA A 43 1.79 -5.92 -9.84
N MET A 44 2.10 -5.62 -8.58
CA MET A 44 1.27 -4.75 -7.72
C MET A 44 1.83 -3.32 -7.60
N ARG A 45 3.11 -3.10 -7.97
CA ARG A 45 3.79 -1.81 -7.79
C ARG A 45 3.06 -0.66 -8.49
N MET A 46 2.58 -0.87 -9.71
CA MET A 46 1.88 0.17 -10.47
C MET A 46 0.54 0.56 -9.81
N ALA A 47 -0.26 -0.42 -9.40
CA ALA A 47 -1.52 -0.19 -8.73
C ALA A 47 -1.32 0.61 -7.43
N TYR A 48 -0.27 0.29 -6.67
CA TYR A 48 0.01 0.94 -5.38
C TYR A 48 0.54 2.35 -5.59
N LYS A 49 1.38 2.58 -6.61
CA LYS A 49 1.84 3.92 -7.02
C LYS A 49 0.67 4.81 -7.44
N ILE A 50 -0.29 4.30 -8.21
CA ILE A 50 -1.49 5.05 -8.59
C ILE A 50 -2.29 5.48 -7.35
N LEU A 51 -2.52 4.56 -6.41
CA LEU A 51 -3.23 4.86 -5.17
C LEU A 51 -2.49 5.91 -4.32
N LYS A 52 -1.18 5.73 -4.12
CA LYS A 52 -0.32 6.68 -3.37
C LYS A 52 -0.37 8.08 -3.99
N ASN A 53 -0.27 8.19 -5.32
CA ASN A 53 -0.30 9.46 -6.03
C ASN A 53 -1.68 10.14 -5.94
N ALA A 54 -2.76 9.37 -5.83
CA ALA A 54 -4.11 9.88 -5.61
C ALA A 54 -4.41 10.26 -4.14
N GLY A 55 -3.44 10.09 -3.22
CA GLY A 55 -3.67 10.26 -1.78
C GLY A 55 -4.54 9.16 -1.16
N LEU A 56 -4.74 8.05 -1.88
CA LEU A 56 -5.53 6.91 -1.43
C LEU A 56 -4.62 5.84 -0.82
N VAL A 57 -5.14 5.18 0.21
CA VAL A 57 -4.44 4.10 0.90
C VAL A 57 -4.94 2.76 0.35
N PRO A 58 -4.04 1.80 0.05
CA PRO A 58 -4.46 0.47 -0.37
C PRO A 58 -5.43 -0.18 0.63
N PRO A 59 -6.43 -0.93 0.14
CA PRO A 59 -7.51 -1.46 0.98
C PRO A 59 -6.98 -2.33 2.12
N GLU A 60 -5.91 -3.09 1.91
CA GLU A 60 -5.28 -3.91 2.95
C GLU A 60 -4.65 -3.07 4.07
N VAL A 61 -4.08 -1.91 3.74
CA VAL A 61 -3.47 -1.01 4.72
C VAL A 61 -4.56 -0.37 5.56
N ALA A 62 -5.68 0.00 4.94
CA ALA A 62 -6.87 0.48 5.64
C ALA A 62 -7.45 -0.57 6.59
N THR A 63 -7.63 -1.81 6.12
CA THR A 63 -8.12 -2.93 6.94
C THR A 63 -7.21 -3.19 8.15
N ARG A 64 -5.89 -3.15 7.96
CA ARG A 64 -4.92 -3.31 9.06
C ARG A 64 -4.98 -2.20 10.09
N ARG A 65 -5.12 -0.96 9.64
CA ARG A 65 -5.31 0.17 10.52
C ARG A 65 -6.57 -0.03 11.39
N ALA A 66 -7.67 -0.44 10.77
CA ALA A 66 -8.91 -0.74 11.50
C ALA A 66 -8.75 -1.91 12.49
N MET A 67 -7.95 -2.94 12.15
CA MET A 67 -7.63 -4.02 13.09
C MET A 67 -6.85 -3.50 14.29
N GLU A 68 -5.87 -2.63 14.07
CA GLU A 68 -5.04 -2.07 15.15
C GLU A 68 -5.85 -1.15 16.07
N GLU A 69 -6.67 -0.28 15.50
CA GLU A 69 -7.62 0.54 16.25
C GLU A 69 -8.59 -0.35 17.06
N THR A 70 -9.05 -1.45 16.49
CA THR A 70 -9.93 -2.40 17.19
C THR A 70 -9.19 -3.12 18.34
N ARG A 71 -7.91 -3.47 18.18
CA ARG A 71 -7.08 -4.04 19.27
C ARG A 71 -6.89 -3.03 20.40
N GLN A 72 -6.58 -1.78 20.06
CA GLN A 72 -6.44 -0.71 21.06
C GLN A 72 -7.75 -0.50 21.81
N ALA A 73 -8.90 -0.50 21.11
CA ALA A 73 -10.21 -0.40 21.74
C ALA A 73 -10.49 -1.58 22.70
N ILE A 74 -10.11 -2.81 22.33
CA ILE A 74 -10.19 -3.97 23.23
C ILE A 74 -9.35 -3.76 24.49
N HIS A 75 -8.11 -3.30 24.35
CA HIS A 75 -7.22 -3.05 25.48
C HIS A 75 -7.74 -1.96 26.44
N MET A 76 -8.45 -0.96 25.92
CA MET A 76 -9.01 0.12 26.71
C MET A 76 -10.40 -0.20 27.28
N SER A 77 -11.07 -1.22 26.77
CA SER A 77 -12.42 -1.60 27.20
C SER A 77 -12.40 -2.22 28.60
N ARG A 78 -13.32 -1.76 29.46
CA ARG A 78 -13.57 -2.31 30.80
C ARG A 78 -14.85 -3.12 30.89
N ASP A 79 -15.63 -3.14 29.81
CA ASP A 79 -16.88 -3.92 29.71
C ASP A 79 -16.65 -5.19 28.91
N GLN A 80 -16.99 -6.33 29.50
CA GLN A 80 -16.87 -7.64 28.88
C GLN A 80 -17.78 -7.78 27.66
N ALA A 81 -18.98 -7.19 27.67
CA ALA A 81 -19.89 -7.27 26.53
C ALA A 81 -19.34 -6.49 25.33
N GLU A 82 -18.79 -5.30 25.57
CA GLU A 82 -18.17 -4.48 24.53
C GLU A 82 -16.88 -5.11 23.98
N THR A 83 -16.06 -5.69 24.85
CA THR A 83 -14.87 -6.45 24.46
C THR A 83 -15.21 -7.62 23.54
N LEU A 84 -16.32 -8.35 23.80
CA LEU A 84 -16.78 -9.43 22.93
C LEU A 84 -17.23 -8.93 21.55
N LYS A 85 -17.88 -7.77 21.46
CA LYS A 85 -18.25 -7.16 20.17
C LYS A 85 -17.01 -6.76 19.37
N LEU A 86 -16.05 -6.11 20.03
CA LEU A 86 -14.80 -5.70 19.40
C LEU A 86 -13.97 -6.91 18.94
N ALA A 87 -13.96 -8.00 19.71
CA ALA A 87 -13.31 -9.25 19.32
C ALA A 87 -13.96 -9.87 18.06
N ARG A 88 -15.30 -9.85 17.95
CA ARG A 88 -16.00 -10.27 16.74
C ARG A 88 -15.65 -9.41 15.54
N LYS A 89 -15.58 -8.09 15.72
CA LYS A 89 -15.16 -7.14 14.68
C LYS A 89 -13.73 -7.44 14.22
N LEU A 90 -12.81 -7.69 15.16
CA LEU A 90 -11.42 -8.04 14.84
C LEU A 90 -11.31 -9.34 14.03
N ASN A 91 -12.11 -10.36 14.39
CA ASN A 91 -12.17 -11.61 13.62
C ASN A 91 -12.70 -11.39 12.20
N TYR A 92 -13.76 -10.59 12.04
CA TYR A 92 -14.29 -10.25 10.72
C TYR A 92 -13.23 -9.55 9.84
N LEU A 93 -12.52 -8.57 10.40
CA LEU A 93 -11.44 -7.87 9.68
C LEU A 93 -10.28 -8.81 9.31
N SER A 94 -9.98 -9.81 10.16
CA SER A 94 -8.99 -10.85 9.81
C SER A 94 -9.45 -11.68 8.63
N ILE A 95 -10.70 -12.13 8.61
CA ILE A 95 -11.26 -12.94 7.52
C ILE A 95 -11.25 -12.16 6.21
N GLN A 96 -11.69 -10.90 6.23
CA GLN A 96 -11.64 -10.01 5.06
C GLN A 96 -10.22 -9.88 4.48
N LEU A 97 -9.21 -9.77 5.34
CA LEU A 97 -7.81 -9.69 4.91
C LEU A 97 -7.31 -11.02 4.33
N ASP A 98 -7.76 -12.14 4.88
CA ASP A 98 -7.41 -13.49 4.41
C ASP A 98 -8.04 -13.77 3.04
N GLU A 99 -9.34 -13.47 2.88
CA GLU A 99 -10.10 -13.62 1.63
C GLU A 99 -9.54 -12.76 0.49
N SER A 100 -8.98 -11.59 0.81
CA SER A 100 -8.32 -10.74 -0.20
C SER A 100 -7.03 -11.34 -0.78
N GLY A 101 -6.57 -12.51 -0.28
CA GLY A 101 -5.33 -13.18 -0.71
C GLY A 101 -4.05 -12.45 -0.27
N GLN A 102 -4.19 -11.26 0.31
CA GLN A 102 -3.08 -10.38 0.62
C GLN A 102 -2.25 -10.82 1.82
N ARG A 103 -2.84 -11.54 2.78
CA ARG A 103 -2.07 -12.12 3.89
C ARG A 103 -1.12 -13.20 3.42
N MET A 104 -1.55 -14.04 2.48
CA MET A 104 -0.70 -15.06 1.86
C MET A 104 0.39 -14.41 0.98
N ALA A 105 0.02 -13.43 0.15
CA ALA A 105 0.99 -12.67 -0.64
C ALA A 105 2.07 -12.03 0.25
N GLN A 106 1.70 -11.50 1.42
CA GLN A 106 2.66 -10.95 2.37
C GLN A 106 3.51 -12.01 3.08
N LEU A 107 2.95 -13.17 3.43
CA LEU A 107 3.74 -14.28 3.99
C LEU A 107 4.76 -14.80 2.98
N MET A 108 4.42 -14.82 1.69
CA MET A 108 5.36 -15.17 0.61
C MET A 108 6.42 -14.09 0.38
N LEU A 109 6.06 -12.80 0.44
CA LEU A 109 7.04 -11.71 0.52
C LEU A 109 7.97 -11.89 1.74
N HIS A 110 7.44 -12.46 2.83
CA HIS A 110 8.17 -12.80 4.04
C HIS A 110 9.09 -14.00 3.91
N GLU A 111 9.03 -14.84 2.87
CA GLU A 111 9.98 -15.97 2.73
C GLU A 111 11.42 -15.45 2.57
N SER A 112 11.58 -14.34 1.85
CA SER A 112 12.84 -13.59 1.76
C SER A 112 13.29 -13.00 3.12
N TYR A 113 12.34 -12.76 4.02
CA TYR A 113 12.56 -12.16 5.34
C TYR A 113 12.79 -13.23 6.42
N TYR A 114 12.12 -14.38 6.31
CA TYR A 114 12.31 -15.58 7.12
C TYR A 114 13.75 -16.05 6.96
N ASN A 115 14.23 -16.18 5.73
CA ASN A 115 15.62 -16.57 5.44
C ASN A 115 16.65 -15.56 5.97
N LYS A 116 16.34 -14.26 5.96
CA LYS A 116 17.22 -13.21 6.52
C LYS A 116 17.21 -13.22 8.05
N ILE A 117 16.06 -13.43 8.69
CA ILE A 117 15.91 -13.51 10.14
C ILE A 117 16.59 -14.78 10.67
N THR A 118 16.35 -15.93 10.04
CA THR A 118 16.97 -17.20 10.45
C THR A 118 18.49 -17.14 10.28
N ALA A 119 18.99 -16.56 9.19
CA ALA A 119 20.43 -16.36 9.00
C ALA A 119 21.06 -15.44 10.08
N ARG A 120 20.33 -14.41 10.54
CA ARG A 120 20.80 -13.50 11.59
C ARG A 120 20.75 -14.12 12.99
N LEU A 121 19.75 -14.96 13.25
CA LEU A 121 19.60 -15.67 14.51
C LEU A 121 20.52 -16.90 14.60
N SER A 122 20.95 -17.47 13.47
CA SER A 122 21.92 -18.59 13.43
C SER A 122 23.37 -18.14 13.45
N SER A 123 23.65 -16.82 13.41
CA SER A 123 24.99 -16.23 13.42
C SER A 123 25.35 -15.54 14.75
N THR A 124 24.58 -15.80 15.80
CA THR A 124 24.91 -15.50 17.21
C THR A 124 25.05 -16.80 17.98
#